data_AF-A0A015LJ80-F1
#
_entry.id   AF-A0A015LJ80-F1
#
_cell.length_a   1.000
_cell.length_b   1.000
_cell.length_c   1.000
_cell.angle_alpha   90.00
_cell.angle_beta   90.00
_cell.angle_gamma   90.00
#
_symmetry.space_group_name_H-M   'P 1'
#
loop_
_entity.id
_entity.type
_entity.pdbx_description
1 polymer ?
#
loop_
_entity_poly.entity_id
_entity_poly.type
_entity_poly.pdbx_seq_one_letter_code
_entity_poly.pdbx_strand_id
1 'polypeptide(L)'
;MAKHTLDDAKQIALTRGGRCLSTEYKNNKSPLLWICKNRHKWYAKFDNIVNKCSWCPYCSIPDFLKIPEHSMGLQLDIPYYHYGFAIEVQGEQHDKYIEFFHRGNLNNFIRQQERNQFKKELCEENCINLKYVWYYKDPHIVIPEYLRELGLIE
;
A
#
# COMPACT_ATOMS: atom_id res chain seq x y z
N MET A 1 28.28 -7.59 16.04
CA MET A 1 27.29 -7.46 14.95
C MET A 1 28.01 -7.62 13.62
N ALA A 2 27.52 -8.45 12.71
CA ALA A 2 28.13 -8.60 11.39
C ALA A 2 28.10 -7.27 10.65
N LYS A 3 29.23 -6.87 10.06
CA LYS A 3 29.36 -5.61 9.32
C LYS A 3 28.83 -5.84 7.91
N HIS A 4 27.70 -5.23 7.58
CA HIS A 4 27.15 -5.28 6.23
C HIS A 4 28.05 -4.58 5.20
N THR A 5 28.03 -5.08 3.98
CA THR A 5 28.84 -4.64 2.84
C THR A 5 27.95 -4.18 1.68
N LEU A 6 28.57 -3.59 0.65
CA LEU A 6 27.89 -3.25 -0.58
C LEU A 6 27.36 -4.51 -1.31
N ASP A 7 28.07 -5.64 -1.20
CA ASP A 7 27.66 -6.89 -1.86
C ASP A 7 26.42 -7.49 -1.19
N ASP A 8 26.24 -7.31 0.12
CA ASP A 8 24.98 -7.66 0.79
C ASP A 8 23.80 -6.86 0.21
N ALA A 9 24.01 -5.57 -0.08
CA ALA A 9 23.01 -4.71 -0.72
C ALA A 9 22.68 -5.14 -2.16
N LYS A 10 23.69 -5.56 -2.93
CA LYS A 10 23.46 -6.09 -4.29
C LYS A 10 22.74 -7.43 -4.25
N GLN A 11 23.14 -8.33 -3.36
CA GLN A 11 22.55 -9.66 -3.24
C GLN A 11 21.08 -9.59 -2.84
N ILE A 12 20.72 -8.79 -1.82
CA ILE A 12 19.32 -8.64 -1.44
C ILE A 12 18.49 -8.01 -2.56
N ALA A 13 19.06 -7.06 -3.31
CA ALA A 13 18.35 -6.49 -4.44
C ALA A 13 18.05 -7.54 -5.51
N LEU A 14 19.03 -8.39 -5.83
CA LEU A 14 18.88 -9.47 -6.80
C LEU A 14 17.79 -10.46 -6.38
N THR A 15 17.78 -10.89 -5.11
CA THR A 15 16.75 -11.82 -4.59
C THR A 15 15.33 -11.25 -4.68
N ARG A 16 15.19 -9.93 -4.72
CA ARG A 16 13.90 -9.22 -4.86
C ARG A 16 13.62 -8.75 -6.29
N GLY A 17 14.34 -9.31 -7.27
CA GLY A 17 14.19 -9.00 -8.69
C GLY A 17 14.61 -7.58 -9.05
N GLY A 18 15.49 -6.95 -8.27
CA GLY A 18 16.02 -5.61 -8.53
C GLY A 18 17.54 -5.55 -8.50
N ARG A 19 18.09 -4.33 -8.44
CA ARG A 19 19.53 -4.07 -8.32
C ARG A 19 19.80 -2.91 -7.37
N CYS A 20 20.90 -2.97 -6.64
CA CYS A 20 21.48 -1.80 -5.98
C CYS A 20 22.36 -1.08 -7.01
N LEU A 21 22.10 0.22 -7.23
CA LEU A 21 22.82 1.07 -8.17
C LEU A 21 23.93 1.90 -7.51
N SER A 22 23.99 1.93 -6.18
CA SER A 22 25.07 2.60 -5.46
C SER A 22 26.41 1.89 -5.68
N THR A 23 27.47 2.68 -5.84
CA THR A 23 28.85 2.20 -5.95
C THR A 23 29.57 2.14 -4.61
N GLU A 24 29.02 2.77 -3.58
CA GLU A 24 29.60 2.88 -2.24
C GLU A 24 28.61 2.49 -1.15
N TYR A 25 29.11 1.89 -0.08
CA TYR A 25 28.35 1.56 1.13
C TYR A 25 29.05 2.15 2.36
N LYS A 26 28.45 3.17 2.96
CA LYS A 26 29.01 3.84 4.16
C LYS A 26 28.58 3.14 5.45
N ASN A 27 27.29 2.89 5.59
CA ASN A 27 26.66 2.18 6.71
C ASN A 27 25.19 1.87 6.35
N ASN A 28 24.48 1.16 7.22
CA ASN A 28 23.10 0.75 6.97
C ASN A 28 22.06 1.89 7.07
N LYS A 29 22.45 3.05 7.61
CA LYS A 29 21.60 4.25 7.76
C LYS A 29 21.74 5.24 6.60
N SER A 30 22.83 5.15 5.83
CA SER A 30 23.03 5.97 4.64
C SER A 30 22.11 5.50 3.51
N PRO A 31 21.51 6.42 2.73
CA PRO A 31 20.68 6.06 1.60
C PRO A 31 21.52 5.41 0.48
N LEU A 32 21.02 4.31 -0.07
CA LEU A 32 21.50 3.69 -1.29
C LEU A 32 20.45 3.89 -2.39
N LEU A 33 20.90 3.89 -3.64
CA LEU A 33 20.04 3.94 -4.82
C LEU A 33 19.67 2.52 -5.25
N TRP A 34 18.38 2.26 -5.45
CA TRP A 34 17.82 0.95 -5.80
C TRP A 34 17.03 1.04 -7.10
N ILE A 35 16.89 -0.08 -7.80
CA ILE A 35 15.98 -0.26 -8.93
C ILE A 35 15.27 -1.62 -8.81
N CYS A 36 13.96 -1.66 -9.07
CA CYS A 36 13.17 -2.90 -9.03
C CYS A 36 12.98 -3.48 -10.44
N LYS A 37 12.34 -4.67 -10.54
CA LYS A 37 11.98 -5.30 -11.82
C LYS A 37 11.17 -4.39 -12.75
N ASN A 38 10.31 -3.54 -12.19
CA ASN A 38 9.49 -2.56 -12.92
C ASN A 38 10.24 -1.26 -13.24
N ARG A 39 11.57 -1.25 -13.13
CA ARG A 39 12.48 -0.11 -13.44
C ARG A 39 12.31 1.16 -12.62
N HIS A 40 11.43 1.19 -11.61
CA HIS A 40 11.36 2.29 -10.66
C HIS A 40 12.67 2.42 -9.89
N LYS A 41 13.21 3.65 -9.80
CA LYS A 41 14.40 3.99 -9.03
C LYS A 41 14.01 4.74 -7.76
N TRP A 42 14.62 4.39 -6.63
CA TRP A 42 14.37 5.09 -5.38
C TRP A 42 15.57 5.06 -4.45
N TYR A 43 15.63 6.02 -3.52
CA TYR A 43 16.59 6.02 -2.44
C TYR A 43 16.00 5.38 -1.19
N ALA A 44 16.73 4.45 -0.59
CA ALA A 44 16.36 3.85 0.69
C ALA A 44 17.59 3.40 1.48
N LYS A 45 17.47 3.39 2.80
CA LYS A 45 18.49 2.87 3.72
C LYS A 45 18.52 1.35 3.63
N PHE A 46 19.69 0.74 3.69
CA PHE A 46 19.82 -0.72 3.72
C PHE A 46 19.06 -1.34 4.90
N ASP A 47 19.05 -0.65 6.05
CA ASP A 47 18.27 -1.04 7.23
C ASP A 47 16.75 -1.17 6.96
N ASN A 48 16.16 -0.26 6.17
CA ASN A 48 14.75 -0.36 5.80
C ASN A 48 14.47 -1.61 4.96
N ILE A 49 15.40 -1.93 4.05
CA ILE A 49 15.27 -3.05 3.11
C ILE A 49 15.37 -4.40 3.83
N VAL A 50 16.29 -4.54 4.80
CA VAL A 50 16.51 -5.80 5.52
C VAL A 50 15.57 -5.94 6.72
N ASN A 51 15.55 -4.94 7.61
CA ASN A 51 14.93 -5.07 8.92
C ASN A 51 13.46 -4.64 8.94
N LYS A 52 13.05 -3.74 8.02
CA LYS A 52 11.64 -3.33 7.88
C LYS A 52 10.93 -4.01 6.73
N CYS A 53 11.60 -4.95 6.06
CA CYS A 53 11.09 -5.69 4.90
C CYS A 53 10.51 -4.78 3.80
N SER A 54 10.95 -3.53 3.69
CA SER A 54 10.44 -2.61 2.68
C SER A 54 11.16 -2.81 1.35
N TRP A 55 10.51 -2.44 0.24
CA TRP A 55 11.08 -2.53 -1.09
C TRP A 55 10.73 -1.31 -1.94
N CYS A 56 10.36 -1.50 -3.20
CA CYS A 56 10.00 -0.44 -4.11
C CYS A 56 8.66 0.20 -3.72
N PRO A 57 8.63 1.49 -3.30
CA PRO A 57 7.39 2.16 -2.89
C PRO A 57 6.41 2.36 -4.05
N TYR A 58 6.93 2.36 -5.28
CA TYR A 58 6.12 2.45 -6.48
C TYR A 58 5.48 1.12 -6.88
N CYS A 59 5.99 -0.01 -6.37
CA CYS A 59 5.41 -1.33 -6.64
C CYS A 59 4.45 -1.79 -5.53
N SER A 60 4.47 -1.14 -4.37
CA SER A 60 3.52 -1.44 -3.30
C SER A 60 2.11 -0.95 -3.62
N ILE A 61 1.98 0.03 -4.51
CA ILE A 61 0.70 0.57 -4.97
C ILE A 61 0.58 0.31 -6.48
N PRO A 62 -0.45 -0.39 -6.95
CA PRO A 62 -0.73 -0.59 -8.37
C PRO A 62 -0.85 0.73 -9.13
N ASP A 63 -0.46 0.70 -10.40
CA ASP A 63 -0.48 1.90 -11.25
C ASP A 63 -1.90 2.47 -11.43
N PHE A 64 -2.93 1.62 -11.42
CA PHE A 64 -4.32 2.06 -11.52
C PHE A 64 -4.78 2.93 -10.33
N LEU A 65 -4.11 2.85 -9.18
CA LEU A 65 -4.40 3.72 -8.03
C LEU A 65 -3.64 5.06 -8.09
N LYS A 66 -2.73 5.25 -9.05
CA LYS A 66 -1.93 6.47 -9.22
C LYS A 66 -2.60 7.40 -10.22
N ILE A 67 -3.40 8.32 -9.71
CA ILE A 67 -4.05 9.38 -10.49
C ILE A 67 -3.23 10.69 -10.44
N PRO A 68 -3.38 11.62 -11.40
CA PRO A 68 -2.57 12.86 -11.44
C PRO A 68 -2.59 13.65 -10.13
N GLU A 69 -3.74 13.73 -9.47
CA GLU A 69 -3.95 14.43 -8.19
C GLU A 69 -3.29 13.68 -7.01
N HIS A 70 -3.05 12.38 -7.18
CA HIS A 70 -2.45 11.49 -6.20
C HIS A 70 -1.36 10.65 -6.87
N SER A 71 -0.29 11.29 -7.32
CA SER A 71 0.82 10.64 -8.06
C SER A 71 1.53 9.54 -7.28
N MET A 72 1.45 9.57 -5.95
CA MET A 72 1.94 8.51 -5.06
C MET A 72 0.94 7.36 -4.86
N GLY A 73 -0.27 7.48 -5.40
CA GLY A 73 -1.35 6.51 -5.37
C GLY A 73 -2.30 6.66 -4.20
N LEU A 74 -3.58 6.34 -4.45
CA LEU A 74 -4.56 6.06 -3.38
C LEU A 74 -4.21 4.72 -2.73
N GLN A 75 -4.39 4.63 -1.41
CA GLN A 75 -4.11 3.40 -0.65
C GLN A 75 -5.40 2.68 -0.33
N LEU A 76 -5.37 1.35 -0.42
CA LEU A 76 -6.39 0.47 0.14
C LEU A 76 -5.89 -0.11 1.46
N ASP A 77 -6.77 -0.30 2.46
CA ASP A 77 -6.34 -0.70 3.81
C ASP A 77 -5.73 -2.11 3.83
N ILE A 78 -6.40 -3.07 3.19
CA ILE A 78 -5.94 -4.47 3.10
C ILE A 78 -6.10 -4.98 1.67
N PRO A 79 -5.10 -4.76 0.79
CA PRO A 79 -5.17 -5.21 -0.60
C PRO A 79 -4.61 -6.63 -0.80
N TYR A 80 -5.33 -7.44 -1.59
CA TYR A 80 -4.90 -8.73 -2.11
C TYR A 80 -5.02 -8.74 -3.64
N TYR A 81 -4.26 -7.85 -4.30
CA TYR A 81 -4.37 -7.63 -5.76
C TYR A 81 -4.25 -8.91 -6.60
N HIS A 82 -3.44 -9.88 -6.18
CA HIS A 82 -3.30 -11.17 -6.89
C HIS A 82 -4.59 -11.99 -6.91
N TYR A 83 -5.40 -11.90 -5.85
CA TYR A 83 -6.68 -12.57 -5.72
C TYR A 83 -7.85 -11.67 -6.15
N GLY A 84 -7.56 -10.50 -6.73
CA GLY A 84 -8.57 -9.59 -7.26
C GLY A 84 -9.49 -8.99 -6.19
N PHE A 85 -9.03 -8.76 -4.97
CA PHE A 85 -9.85 -8.11 -3.93
C PHE A 85 -9.06 -7.20 -3.01
N ALA A 86 -9.77 -6.32 -2.31
CA ALA A 86 -9.24 -5.49 -1.24
C ALA A 86 -10.32 -5.22 -0.19
N ILE A 87 -9.90 -4.92 1.04
CA ILE A 87 -10.80 -4.54 2.13
C ILE A 87 -10.49 -3.12 2.57
N GLU A 88 -11.53 -2.31 2.76
CA GLU A 88 -11.50 -0.98 3.37
C GLU A 88 -12.23 -1.01 4.71
N VAL A 89 -11.60 -0.46 5.75
CA VAL A 89 -12.19 -0.33 7.08
C VAL A 89 -12.88 1.02 7.18
N GLN A 90 -14.17 1.00 7.52
CA GLN A 90 -15.02 2.19 7.54
C GLN A 90 -15.41 2.54 8.97
N GLY A 91 -14.93 3.68 9.46
CA GLY A 91 -15.36 4.27 10.73
C GLY A 91 -16.65 5.09 10.59
N GLU A 92 -17.26 5.47 11.71
CA GLU A 92 -18.48 6.30 11.70
C GLU A 92 -18.27 7.62 10.94
N GLN A 93 -17.06 8.17 11.02
CA GLN A 93 -16.69 9.39 10.32
C GLN A 93 -16.76 9.31 8.79
N HIS A 94 -16.82 8.11 8.20
CA HIS A 94 -16.96 7.97 6.74
C HIS A 94 -18.42 8.03 6.27
N ASP A 95 -19.38 7.73 7.17
CA ASP A 95 -20.82 7.81 6.88
C ASP A 95 -21.38 9.18 7.25
N LYS A 96 -20.88 9.80 8.32
CA LYS A 96 -21.40 11.05 8.86
C LYS A 96 -20.31 12.06 9.16
N TYR A 97 -20.66 13.32 8.95
CA TYR A 97 -19.84 14.42 9.42
C TYR A 97 -19.76 14.42 10.95
N ILE A 98 -18.57 14.15 11.47
CA ILE A 98 -18.23 14.31 12.89
C ILE A 98 -17.20 15.44 13.00
N GLU A 99 -17.52 16.49 13.75
CA GLU A 99 -16.72 17.72 13.85
C GLU A 99 -15.25 17.44 14.21
N PHE A 100 -15.02 16.55 15.18
CA PHE A 100 -13.70 16.15 15.63
C PHE A 100 -12.83 15.58 14.50
N PHE A 101 -13.37 14.63 13.72
CA PHE A 101 -12.63 13.98 12.64
C PHE A 101 -12.46 14.86 11.40
N HIS A 102 -13.38 15.80 11.18
CA HIS A 102 -13.36 16.69 10.01
C HIS A 102 -12.81 18.10 10.30
N ARG A 103 -12.35 18.34 11.54
CA ARG A 103 -11.76 19.61 12.00
C ARG A 103 -12.68 20.82 11.78
N GLY A 104 -13.97 20.66 12.04
CA GLY A 104 -14.93 21.75 11.83
C GLY A 104 -15.22 22.09 10.36
N ASN A 105 -14.72 21.31 9.39
CA ASN A 105 -14.80 21.66 7.98
C ASN A 105 -15.49 20.58 7.14
N LEU A 106 -16.69 20.88 6.66
CA LEU A 106 -17.50 19.99 5.82
C LEU A 106 -16.79 19.59 4.51
N ASN A 107 -15.92 20.44 3.96
CA ASN A 107 -15.17 20.11 2.75
C ASN A 107 -14.20 18.93 2.96
N ASN A 108 -13.74 18.69 4.18
CA ASN A 108 -12.91 17.51 4.46
C ASN A 108 -13.71 16.22 4.34
N PHE A 109 -14.99 16.24 4.76
CA PHE A 109 -15.92 15.12 4.61
C PHE A 109 -16.29 14.90 3.14
N ILE A 110 -16.62 15.98 2.40
CA ILE A 110 -16.92 15.90 0.97
C ILE A 110 -15.73 15.30 0.20
N ARG A 111 -14.52 15.82 0.42
CA ARG A 111 -13.29 15.28 -0.19
C ARG A 111 -13.01 13.84 0.20
N GLN A 112 -13.42 13.41 1.39
CA GLN A 112 -13.29 12.02 1.80
C GLN A 112 -14.26 11.12 1.04
N GLN A 113 -15.52 11.54 0.88
CA GLN A 113 -16.49 10.82 0.06
C GLN A 113 -16.07 10.73 -1.40
N GLU A 114 -15.58 11.84 -1.99
CA GLU A 114 -15.04 11.86 -3.34
C GLU A 114 -13.90 10.85 -3.51
N ARG A 115 -12.93 10.82 -2.58
CA ARG A 115 -11.85 9.82 -2.61
C ARG A 115 -12.37 8.39 -2.48
N ASN A 116 -13.36 8.14 -1.63
CA ASN A 116 -13.96 6.81 -1.46
C ASN A 116 -14.65 6.35 -2.76
N GLN A 117 -15.34 7.25 -3.44
CA GLN A 117 -15.97 6.99 -4.73
C GLN A 117 -14.93 6.68 -5.81
N PHE A 118 -13.87 7.49 -5.92
CA PHE A 118 -12.78 7.22 -6.88
C PHE A 118 -12.09 5.88 -6.62
N LYS A 119 -11.83 5.52 -5.36
CA LYS A 119 -11.28 4.19 -5.04
C LYS A 119 -12.18 3.07 -5.54
N LYS A 120 -13.50 3.20 -5.36
CA LYS A 120 -14.48 2.21 -5.81
C LYS A 120 -14.46 2.06 -7.34
N GLU A 121 -14.52 3.18 -8.06
CA GLU A 121 -14.47 3.20 -9.54
C GLU A 121 -13.18 2.56 -10.07
N LEU A 122 -12.02 2.98 -9.53
CA LEU A 122 -10.73 2.42 -9.90
C LEU A 122 -10.64 0.92 -9.62
N CYS A 123 -11.21 0.43 -8.52
CA CYS A 123 -11.25 -1.00 -8.24
C CYS A 123 -12.16 -1.77 -9.21
N GLU A 124 -13.36 -1.24 -9.50
CA GLU A 124 -14.30 -1.84 -10.45
C GLU A 124 -13.69 -1.95 -11.86
N GLU A 125 -13.07 -0.88 -12.36
CA GLU A 125 -12.40 -0.85 -13.66
C GLU A 125 -11.24 -1.84 -13.79
N ASN A 126 -10.61 -2.19 -12.65
CA ASN A 126 -9.43 -3.04 -12.60
C ASN A 126 -9.71 -4.43 -12.03
N CYS A 127 -10.99 -4.84 -12.01
CA CYS A 127 -11.42 -6.15 -11.53
C CYS A 127 -10.96 -6.47 -10.09
N ILE A 128 -10.91 -5.44 -9.24
CA ILE A 128 -10.66 -5.58 -7.81
C ILE A 128 -12.00 -5.49 -7.07
N ASN A 129 -12.40 -6.59 -6.43
CA ASN A 129 -13.58 -6.62 -5.59
C ASN A 129 -13.31 -5.89 -4.27
N LEU A 130 -13.87 -4.69 -4.13
CA LEU A 130 -13.68 -3.87 -2.93
C LEU A 130 -14.75 -4.21 -1.89
N LYS A 131 -14.32 -4.68 -0.72
CA LYS A 131 -15.18 -5.04 0.41
C LYS A 131 -15.00 -4.05 1.55
N TYR A 132 -16.06 -3.84 2.34
CA TYR A 132 -16.08 -2.82 3.39
C TYR A 132 -16.34 -3.45 4.76
N VAL A 133 -15.44 -3.26 5.71
CA VAL A 133 -15.65 -3.68 7.10
C VAL A 133 -15.99 -2.45 7.93
N TRP A 134 -17.26 -2.34 8.31
CA TRP A 134 -17.75 -1.25 9.15
C TRP A 134 -17.38 -1.45 10.61
N TYR A 135 -17.05 -0.36 11.32
CA TYR A 135 -16.59 -0.40 12.72
C TYR A 135 -17.54 -1.09 13.71
N TYR A 136 -18.83 -1.16 13.41
CA TYR A 136 -19.86 -1.81 14.24
C TYR A 136 -20.07 -3.29 13.90
N LYS A 137 -19.36 -3.82 12.91
CA LYS A 137 -19.40 -5.24 12.53
C LYS A 137 -18.20 -5.97 13.13
N ASP A 138 -18.41 -7.23 13.49
CA ASP A 138 -17.30 -8.10 13.92
C ASP A 138 -16.47 -8.53 12.70
N PRO A 139 -15.18 -8.14 12.59
CA PRO A 139 -14.33 -8.52 11.48
C PRO A 139 -14.10 -10.03 11.39
N HIS A 140 -14.16 -10.77 12.52
CA HIS A 140 -14.01 -12.23 12.52
C HIS A 140 -15.21 -12.96 11.90
N ILE A 141 -16.34 -12.27 11.74
CA ILE A 141 -17.53 -12.80 11.06
C ILE A 141 -17.53 -12.34 9.61
N VAL A 142 -17.41 -11.03 9.39
CA VAL A 142 -17.63 -10.43 8.07
C VAL A 142 -16.51 -10.73 7.09
N ILE A 143 -15.24 -10.77 7.54
CA ILE A 143 -14.13 -11.07 6.63
C ILE A 143 -14.24 -12.49 6.07
N PRO A 144 -14.46 -13.55 6.88
CA PRO A 144 -14.70 -14.89 6.34
C PRO A 144 -15.90 -14.98 5.40
N GLU A 145 -16.98 -14.24 5.64
CA GLU A 145 -18.12 -14.18 4.70
C GLU A 145 -17.69 -13.64 3.35
N TYR A 146 -16.95 -12.54 3.31
CA TYR A 146 -16.41 -11.99 2.05
C TYR A 146 -15.48 -12.97 1.34
N LEU A 147 -14.62 -13.66 2.08
CA LEU A 147 -13.71 -14.65 1.48
C LEU A 147 -14.47 -15.84 0.90
N ARG A 148 -15.56 -16.30 1.55
CA ARG A 148 -16.46 -17.35 1.01
C ARG A 148 -17.21 -16.88 -0.24
N GLU A 149 -17.76 -15.66 -0.22
CA GLU A 149 -18.41 -15.06 -1.40
C GLU A 149 -17.48 -14.98 -2.61
N LEU A 150 -16.19 -14.74 -2.37
CA LEU A 150 -15.15 -14.71 -3.39
C LEU A 150 -14.65 -16.11 -3.79
N GLY A 151 -15.11 -17.18 -3.14
CA GLY A 151 -14.68 -18.55 -3.38
C GLY A 151 -13.22 -18.82 -2.97
N LEU A 152 -12.66 -18.02 -2.06
CA LEU A 152 -11.27 -18.15 -1.60
C LEU A 152 -11.12 -19.13 -0.45
N ILE A 153 -12.20 -19.39 0.27
CA ILE A 153 -12.30 -20.37 1.36
C ILE A 153 -13.66 -21.08 1.29
N GLU A 154 -13.74 -22.24 1.96
CA GLU A 154 -14.97 -23.02 2.13
C GLU A 154 -15.89 -22.47 3.25
#